data_AF-A0A6A7GD01-F1
#
_entry.id   AF-A0A6A7GD01-F1
#
_cell.length_a   1.000
_cell.length_b   1.000
_cell.length_c   1.000
_cell.angle_alpha   90.00
_cell.angle_beta   90.00
_cell.angle_gamma   90.00
#
_symmetry.space_group_name_H-M   'P 1'
#
loop_
_entity.id
_entity.type
_entity.pdbx_description
1 polymer ?
#
loop_
_entity_poly.entity_id
_entity_poly.type
_entity_poly.pdbx_seq_one_letter_code
_entity_poly.pdbx_strand_id
1 'polypeptide(L)'
;MSSFSHAKYIPKEFEHFYEFEVRNILFELPNDTYYKSKVSANYYGINKIKNVDKFISALVKSGIQKSKSNDVVAVILGKNTSNKKIKSIYSYSKATLLIEVSSDYMDENYEKRKVGYTSLYPDASALIISSRAYSSYYDNDLNITLTQNGILGLGKGYINTNYTLFTGTNTDSDFTFNDAAYEYNFEGYKFKTGYSTYGVVKDNST
;
A
#
# COMPACT_ATOMS: atom_id res chain seq x y z
N MET A 1 -50.40 39.35 -21.34
CA MET A 1 -50.93 37.96 -21.48
C MET A 1 -49.88 37.03 -20.92
N SER A 2 -50.24 36.34 -19.82
CA SER A 2 -49.37 35.48 -19.03
C SER A 2 -49.07 34.17 -19.77
N SER A 3 -47.80 33.90 -20.03
CA SER A 3 -47.33 32.59 -20.48
C SER A 3 -47.24 31.67 -19.26
N PHE A 4 -48.26 30.86 -19.04
CA PHE A 4 -48.19 29.74 -18.10
C PHE A 4 -47.22 28.67 -18.63
N SER A 5 -45.99 28.71 -18.12
CA SER A 5 -45.04 27.60 -18.20
C SER A 5 -45.69 26.38 -17.55
N HIS A 6 -46.13 25.41 -18.36
CA HIS A 6 -46.57 24.11 -17.86
C HIS A 6 -45.35 23.37 -17.33
N ALA A 7 -45.04 23.55 -16.05
CA ALA A 7 -44.16 22.65 -15.33
C ALA A 7 -44.79 21.24 -15.41
N LYS A 8 -44.21 20.36 -16.23
CA LYS A 8 -44.64 18.97 -16.34
C LYS A 8 -44.46 18.32 -14.97
N TYR A 9 -45.56 17.96 -14.31
CA TYR A 9 -45.51 17.15 -13.09
C TYR A 9 -44.90 15.79 -13.44
N ILE A 10 -43.79 15.44 -12.80
CA ILE A 10 -43.16 14.13 -12.90
C ILE A 10 -43.53 13.39 -11.61
N PRO A 11 -44.18 12.22 -11.67
CA PRO A 11 -44.46 11.45 -10.46
C PRO A 11 -43.14 11.04 -9.80
N LYS A 12 -43.10 11.04 -8.45
CA LYS A 12 -41.89 10.72 -7.67
C LYS A 12 -41.20 9.43 -8.09
N GLU A 13 -41.99 8.42 -8.45
CA GLU A 13 -41.50 7.12 -8.90
C GLU A 13 -40.66 7.20 -10.19
N PHE A 14 -40.85 8.25 -11.01
CA PHE A 14 -40.13 8.46 -12.27
C PHE A 14 -39.08 9.57 -12.20
N GLU A 15 -38.96 10.30 -11.08
CA GLU A 15 -38.00 11.41 -10.93
C GLU A 15 -36.57 10.97 -11.29
N HIS A 16 -36.17 9.76 -10.88
CA HIS A 16 -34.84 9.20 -11.14
C HIS A 16 -34.49 8.99 -12.63
N PHE A 17 -35.45 9.03 -13.55
CA PHE A 17 -35.16 9.01 -14.99
C PHE A 17 -34.79 10.39 -15.54
N TYR A 18 -35.23 11.46 -14.89
CA TYR A 18 -35.13 12.82 -15.42
C TYR A 18 -34.23 13.71 -14.57
N GLU A 19 -34.28 13.57 -13.25
CA GLU A 19 -33.52 14.38 -12.31
C GLU A 19 -32.24 13.66 -11.85
N PHE A 20 -31.17 14.43 -11.70
CA PHE A 20 -29.91 13.93 -11.20
C PHE A 20 -29.84 14.12 -9.69
N GLU A 21 -29.64 13.01 -8.97
CA GLU A 21 -29.54 13.01 -7.52
C GLU A 21 -28.11 12.78 -7.06
N VAL A 22 -27.80 13.30 -5.87
CA VAL A 22 -26.51 13.01 -5.23
C VAL A 22 -26.55 11.62 -4.61
N ARG A 23 -25.80 10.68 -5.17
CA ARG A 23 -25.73 9.29 -4.70
C ARG A 23 -24.29 8.86 -4.46
N ASN A 24 -24.09 7.88 -3.60
CA ASN A 24 -22.80 7.23 -3.41
C ASN A 24 -22.72 6.06 -4.39
N ILE A 25 -21.74 6.08 -5.30
CA ILE A 25 -21.49 4.97 -6.22
C ILE A 25 -20.19 4.28 -5.83
N LEU A 26 -20.19 2.95 -5.92
CA LEU A 26 -19.00 2.12 -5.89
C LEU A 26 -18.45 1.96 -7.30
N PHE A 27 -17.25 2.46 -7.53
CA PHE A 27 -16.49 2.28 -8.76
C PHE A 27 -15.67 1.00 -8.63
N GLU A 28 -15.93 0.05 -9.51
CA GLU A 28 -15.12 -1.15 -9.70
C GLU A 28 -14.07 -0.81 -10.77
N LEU A 29 -12.83 -0.64 -10.31
CA LEU A 29 -11.70 -0.19 -11.12
C LEU A 29 -10.86 -1.41 -11.53
N PRO A 30 -9.97 -1.26 -12.53
CA PRO A 30 -9.03 -2.32 -12.91
C PRO A 30 -8.18 -2.83 -11.72
N ASN A 31 -7.62 -4.03 -11.89
CA ASN A 31 -6.78 -4.70 -10.88
C ASN A 31 -7.48 -4.94 -9.54
N ASP A 32 -8.78 -5.26 -9.57
CA ASP A 32 -9.61 -5.57 -8.40
C ASP A 32 -9.61 -4.48 -7.33
N THR A 33 -9.51 -3.22 -7.77
CA THR A 33 -9.54 -2.07 -6.87
C THR A 33 -10.91 -1.42 -6.85
N TYR A 34 -11.27 -0.87 -5.71
CA TYR A 34 -12.59 -0.27 -5.50
C TYR A 34 -12.46 1.14 -4.97
N TYR A 35 -13.33 2.03 -5.42
CA TYR A 35 -13.39 3.39 -4.92
C TYR A 35 -14.83 3.85 -4.76
N LYS A 36 -15.17 4.39 -3.59
CA LYS A 36 -16.52 4.91 -3.33
C LYS A 36 -16.51 6.43 -3.38
N SER A 37 -17.41 7.01 -4.17
CA SER A 37 -17.52 8.47 -4.30
C SER A 37 -18.96 8.95 -4.41
N LYS A 38 -19.17 10.21 -4.01
CA LYS A 38 -20.43 10.92 -4.24
C LYS A 38 -20.44 11.46 -5.66
N VAL A 39 -21.51 11.14 -6.39
CA VAL A 39 -21.74 11.63 -7.75
C VAL A 39 -23.14 12.20 -7.89
N SER A 40 -23.35 13.01 -8.92
CA SER A 40 -24.66 13.39 -9.41
C SER A 40 -25.02 12.45 -10.56
N ALA A 41 -26.01 11.59 -10.33
CA ALA A 41 -26.39 10.52 -11.25
C ALA A 41 -27.90 10.31 -11.30
N ASN A 42 -28.40 9.85 -12.45
CA ASN A 42 -29.76 9.42 -12.68
C ASN A 42 -29.76 8.00 -13.26
N TYR A 43 -30.89 7.49 -13.73
CA TYR A 43 -30.98 6.15 -14.33
C TYR A 43 -30.04 5.97 -15.55
N TYR A 44 -29.87 7.01 -16.35
CA TYR A 44 -29.13 6.96 -17.61
C TYR A 44 -27.62 7.09 -17.44
N GLY A 45 -27.14 7.75 -16.39
CA GLY A 45 -25.71 7.93 -16.19
C GLY A 45 -25.31 8.90 -15.10
N ILE A 46 -24.03 9.23 -15.11
CA ILE A 46 -23.38 10.14 -14.16
C ILE A 46 -23.04 11.45 -14.89
N ASN A 47 -23.49 12.59 -14.36
CA ASN A 47 -23.15 13.90 -14.93
C ASN A 47 -21.92 14.56 -14.27
N LYS A 48 -21.66 14.24 -12.99
CA LYS A 48 -20.62 14.90 -12.20
C LYS A 48 -20.15 14.02 -11.06
N ILE A 49 -18.84 14.04 -10.85
CA ILE A 49 -18.17 13.41 -9.70
C ILE A 49 -17.77 14.52 -8.73
N LYS A 50 -18.12 14.40 -7.44
CA LYS A 50 -17.93 15.51 -6.48
C LYS A 50 -16.46 15.83 -6.22
N ASN A 51 -15.59 14.83 -6.22
CA ASN A 51 -14.15 15.00 -5.97
C ASN A 51 -13.34 14.29 -7.06
N VAL A 52 -13.19 14.98 -8.20
CA VAL A 52 -12.53 14.43 -9.39
C VAL A 52 -11.05 14.15 -9.12
N ASP A 53 -10.35 15.00 -8.38
CA ASP A 53 -8.91 14.81 -8.11
C ASP A 53 -8.63 13.55 -7.28
N LYS A 54 -9.46 13.28 -6.26
CA LYS A 54 -9.38 12.04 -5.49
C LYS A 54 -9.76 10.83 -6.35
N PHE A 55 -10.71 10.97 -7.26
CA PHE A 55 -11.08 9.91 -8.19
C PHE A 55 -9.95 9.60 -9.18
N ILE A 56 -9.31 10.62 -9.76
CA ILE A 56 -8.12 10.47 -10.61
C ILE A 56 -7.00 9.76 -9.83
N SER A 57 -6.78 10.15 -8.57
CA SER A 57 -5.81 9.48 -7.71
C SER A 57 -6.14 8.00 -7.50
N ALA A 58 -7.42 7.65 -7.39
CA ALA A 58 -7.87 6.26 -7.30
C ALA A 58 -7.66 5.49 -8.62
N LEU A 59 -7.91 6.11 -9.77
CA LEU A 59 -7.61 5.52 -11.10
C LEU A 59 -6.11 5.24 -11.27
N VAL A 60 -5.25 6.17 -10.84
CA VAL A 60 -3.79 5.94 -10.89
C VAL A 60 -3.39 4.79 -9.97
N LYS A 61 -3.98 4.71 -8.76
CA LYS A 61 -3.76 3.59 -7.83
C LYS A 61 -4.32 2.26 -8.33
N SER A 62 -5.33 2.27 -9.20
CA SER A 62 -5.84 1.07 -9.88
C SER A 62 -4.93 0.64 -11.03
N GLY A 63 -3.88 1.40 -11.34
CA GLY A 63 -2.90 1.08 -12.38
C GLY A 63 -3.17 1.75 -13.72
N ILE A 64 -4.12 2.69 -13.80
CA ILE A 64 -4.32 3.48 -15.01
C ILE A 64 -3.23 4.56 -15.10
N GLN A 65 -2.67 4.78 -16.28
CA GLN A 65 -1.69 5.83 -16.51
C GLN A 65 -2.28 7.22 -16.18
N LYS A 66 -1.51 8.04 -15.46
CA LYS A 66 -1.94 9.40 -15.07
C LYS A 66 -2.31 10.27 -16.28
N SER A 67 -1.57 10.14 -17.38
CA SER A 67 -1.82 10.84 -18.64
C SER A 67 -3.16 10.46 -19.30
N LYS A 68 -3.70 9.28 -18.98
CA LYS A 68 -4.93 8.71 -19.54
C LYS A 68 -6.13 8.75 -18.61
N SER A 69 -5.93 9.11 -17.34
CA SER A 69 -7.01 9.11 -16.34
C SER A 69 -8.14 10.10 -16.68
N ASN A 70 -7.81 11.25 -17.29
CA ASN A 70 -8.82 12.23 -17.71
C ASN A 70 -9.72 11.70 -18.84
N ASP A 71 -9.20 10.86 -19.72
CA ASP A 71 -9.99 10.24 -20.79
C ASP A 71 -11.04 9.29 -20.20
N VAL A 72 -10.65 8.52 -19.17
CA VAL A 72 -11.56 7.63 -18.43
C VAL A 72 -12.68 8.43 -17.74
N VAL A 73 -12.33 9.55 -17.09
CA VAL A 73 -13.33 10.46 -16.50
C VAL A 73 -14.28 11.00 -17.57
N ALA A 74 -13.76 11.39 -18.74
CA ALA A 74 -14.59 11.91 -19.83
C ALA A 74 -15.60 10.86 -20.35
N VAL A 75 -15.21 9.59 -20.44
CA VAL A 75 -16.11 8.49 -20.84
C VAL A 75 -17.22 8.27 -19.80
N ILE A 76 -16.87 8.24 -18.52
CA ILE A 76 -17.86 8.06 -17.42
C ILE A 76 -18.91 9.17 -17.44
N LEU A 77 -18.47 10.41 -17.71
CA LEU A 77 -19.35 11.58 -17.77
C LEU A 77 -20.09 11.72 -19.11
N GLY A 78 -19.98 10.75 -20.02
CA GLY A 78 -20.61 10.78 -21.33
C GLY A 78 -20.07 11.85 -22.29
N LYS A 79 -18.91 12.45 -21.97
CA LYS A 79 -18.30 13.53 -22.77
C LYS A 79 -17.46 13.03 -23.94
N ASN A 80 -17.06 11.75 -23.91
CA ASN A 80 -16.28 11.13 -24.97
C ASN A 80 -16.79 9.69 -25.24
N THR A 81 -17.69 9.54 -26.21
CA THR A 81 -18.41 8.28 -26.46
C THR A 81 -17.77 7.39 -27.54
N SER A 82 -16.72 7.83 -28.24
CA SER A 82 -16.12 7.06 -29.33
C SER A 82 -14.93 6.17 -28.92
N ASN A 83 -14.49 6.28 -27.66
CA ASN A 83 -13.29 5.60 -27.21
C ASN A 83 -13.56 4.13 -26.88
N LYS A 84 -13.49 3.27 -27.90
CA LYS A 84 -13.68 1.81 -27.80
C LYS A 84 -12.72 1.11 -26.82
N LYS A 85 -11.66 1.79 -26.37
CA LYS A 85 -10.66 1.26 -25.42
C LYS A 85 -11.07 1.40 -23.96
N ILE A 86 -12.19 2.08 -23.67
CA ILE A 86 -12.72 2.27 -22.31
C ILE A 86 -14.18 1.85 -22.31
N LYS A 87 -14.54 0.92 -21.44
CA LYS A 87 -15.92 0.46 -21.25
C LYS A 87 -16.36 0.77 -19.83
N SER A 88 -17.46 1.52 -19.74
CA SER A 88 -18.07 1.95 -18.48
C SER A 88 -19.48 1.37 -18.40
N ILE A 89 -19.69 0.43 -17.49
CA ILE A 89 -21.00 -0.21 -17.28
C ILE A 89 -21.58 0.32 -15.97
N TYR A 90 -22.58 1.18 -16.08
CA TYR A 90 -23.24 1.80 -14.94
C TYR A 90 -24.54 1.08 -14.57
N SER A 91 -24.75 0.82 -13.27
CA SER A 91 -25.98 0.27 -12.73
C SER A 91 -26.59 1.21 -11.68
N TYR A 92 -27.71 1.86 -12.04
CA TYR A 92 -28.44 2.73 -11.12
C TYR A 92 -28.99 1.97 -9.90
N SER A 93 -29.52 0.76 -10.11
CA SER A 93 -30.13 -0.06 -9.05
C SER A 93 -29.11 -0.57 -8.03
N LYS A 94 -27.94 -1.01 -8.50
CA LYS A 94 -26.85 -1.50 -7.64
C LYS A 94 -25.97 -0.38 -7.07
N ALA A 95 -26.11 0.85 -7.59
CA ALA A 95 -25.22 1.97 -7.28
C ALA A 95 -23.73 1.61 -7.55
N THR A 96 -23.48 0.88 -8.64
CA THR A 96 -22.13 0.48 -9.06
C THR A 96 -21.82 0.99 -10.46
N LEU A 97 -20.52 1.18 -10.73
CA LEU A 97 -20.01 1.45 -12.07
C LEU A 97 -18.73 0.63 -12.28
N LEU A 98 -18.76 -0.28 -13.26
CA LEU A 98 -17.61 -1.07 -13.67
C LEU A 98 -16.84 -0.34 -14.76
N ILE A 99 -15.52 -0.22 -14.56
CA ILE A 99 -14.59 0.39 -15.51
C ILE A 99 -13.63 -0.67 -16.02
N GLU A 100 -13.72 -0.96 -17.32
CA GLU A 100 -12.76 -1.78 -18.04
C GLU A 100 -11.99 -0.88 -19.01
N VAL A 101 -10.66 -1.05 -19.07
CA VAL A 101 -9.79 -0.31 -19.99
C VAL A 101 -8.87 -1.27 -20.73
N SER A 102 -8.47 -0.90 -21.95
CA SER A 102 -7.43 -1.61 -22.70
C SER A 102 -6.08 -1.57 -21.97
N SER A 103 -5.20 -2.54 -22.25
CA SER A 103 -3.82 -2.58 -21.74
C SER A 103 -3.06 -1.28 -22.00
N ASP A 104 -3.32 -0.59 -23.11
CA ASP A 104 -2.68 0.69 -23.45
C ASP A 104 -2.94 1.82 -22.43
N TYR A 105 -3.98 1.68 -21.60
CA TYR A 105 -4.32 2.62 -20.53
C TYR A 105 -3.66 2.25 -19.21
N MET A 106 -3.09 1.05 -19.12
CA MET A 106 -2.45 0.54 -17.91
C MET A 106 -0.99 0.98 -17.88
N ASP A 107 -0.51 1.32 -16.69
CA ASP A 107 0.88 1.66 -16.45
C ASP A 107 1.71 0.38 -16.43
N GLU A 108 2.67 0.25 -17.35
CA GLU A 108 3.57 -0.90 -17.47
C GLU A 108 4.38 -1.15 -16.18
N ASN A 109 4.60 -0.11 -15.37
CA ASN A 109 5.29 -0.23 -14.09
C ASN A 109 4.34 -0.44 -12.90
N TYR A 110 3.04 -0.68 -13.14
CA TYR A 110 2.07 -0.90 -12.07
C TYR A 110 2.45 -2.10 -11.19
N GLU A 111 2.80 -3.24 -11.78
CA GLU A 111 3.17 -4.43 -11.02
C GLU A 111 4.43 -4.22 -10.19
N LYS A 112 5.42 -3.48 -10.70
CA LYS A 112 6.63 -3.08 -9.96
C LYS A 112 6.30 -2.19 -8.74
N ARG A 113 5.24 -1.38 -8.82
CA ARG A 113 4.74 -0.58 -7.69
C ARG A 113 3.83 -1.35 -6.73
N LYS A 114 3.23 -2.47 -7.20
CA LYS A 114 2.40 -3.37 -6.39
C LYS A 114 3.25 -4.28 -5.49
N VAL A 115 4.55 -4.44 -5.81
CA VAL A 115 5.50 -5.06 -4.89
C VAL A 115 5.58 -4.16 -3.65
N GLY A 116 4.81 -4.54 -2.64
CA GLY A 116 4.67 -3.86 -1.36
C GLY A 116 5.94 -3.97 -0.53
N TYR A 117 7.08 -3.54 -1.06
CA TYR A 117 8.08 -2.95 -0.19
C TYR A 117 7.38 -1.76 0.42
N THR A 118 6.98 -1.92 1.69
CA THR A 118 6.47 -0.83 2.51
C THR A 118 7.33 0.38 2.20
N SER A 119 6.73 1.46 1.70
CA SER A 119 7.41 2.76 1.60
C SER A 119 7.57 3.36 3.01
N LEU A 120 7.98 2.53 3.97
CA LEU A 120 8.54 2.96 5.23
C LEU A 120 9.88 3.58 4.84
N TYR A 121 9.87 4.91 4.76
CA TYR A 121 11.11 5.65 4.79
C TYR A 121 11.80 5.26 6.10
N PRO A 122 13.02 4.70 6.06
CA PRO A 122 13.73 4.37 7.28
C PRO A 122 13.89 5.65 8.09
N ASP A 123 13.54 5.57 9.37
CA ASP A 123 13.67 6.69 10.30
C ASP A 123 15.15 7.13 10.39
N ALA A 124 15.38 8.41 10.65
CA ALA A 124 16.66 9.05 10.33
C ALA A 124 17.88 8.48 11.08
N SER A 125 17.69 7.78 12.20
CA SER A 125 18.64 6.88 12.86
C SER A 125 17.92 6.22 14.02
N ALA A 126 18.17 4.93 14.28
CA ALA A 126 17.60 4.23 15.43
C ALA A 126 18.64 3.33 16.09
N LEU A 127 18.64 3.27 17.42
CA LEU A 127 19.47 2.34 18.18
C LEU A 127 18.56 1.37 18.92
N ILE A 128 18.66 0.09 18.60
CA ILE A 128 17.93 -1.00 19.25
C ILE A 128 18.96 -1.87 19.96
N ILE A 129 18.82 -2.01 21.27
CA ILE A 129 19.68 -2.89 22.07
C ILE A 129 18.77 -3.93 22.75
N SER A 130 19.11 -5.20 22.58
CA SER A 130 18.45 -6.32 23.22
C SER A 130 19.45 -7.08 24.08
N SER A 131 19.23 -7.08 25.38
CA SER A 131 20.03 -7.81 26.36
C SER A 131 19.21 -8.96 26.94
N ARG A 132 19.76 -10.17 26.95
CA ARG A 132 19.16 -11.34 27.61
C ARG A 132 20.17 -11.89 28.60
N ALA A 133 19.77 -12.01 29.86
CA ALA A 133 20.58 -12.62 30.91
C ALA A 133 19.90 -13.90 31.36
N TYR A 134 20.63 -15.00 31.34
CA TYR A 134 20.26 -16.30 31.88
C TYR A 134 21.12 -16.54 33.12
N SER A 135 20.50 -16.97 34.21
CA SER A 135 21.21 -17.36 35.43
C SER A 135 20.69 -18.71 35.87
N SER A 136 21.59 -19.63 36.19
CA SER A 136 21.28 -20.97 36.65
C SER A 136 22.13 -21.29 37.86
N TYR A 137 21.50 -21.81 38.91
CA TYR A 137 22.19 -22.29 40.10
C TYR A 137 21.87 -23.77 40.30
N TYR A 138 22.89 -24.62 40.30
CA TYR A 138 22.75 -26.06 40.47
C TYR A 138 24.00 -26.64 41.14
N ASP A 139 23.82 -27.48 42.15
CA ASP A 139 24.91 -28.20 42.84
C ASP A 139 26.10 -27.30 43.27
N ASN A 140 25.78 -26.16 43.91
CA ASN A 140 26.72 -25.10 44.30
C ASN A 140 27.44 -24.37 43.14
N ASP A 141 27.06 -24.64 41.89
CA ASP A 141 27.53 -23.92 40.71
C ASP A 141 26.53 -22.86 40.27
N LEU A 142 27.00 -21.61 40.21
CA LEU A 142 26.27 -20.49 39.60
C LEU A 142 26.83 -20.26 38.20
N ASN A 143 25.96 -20.27 37.20
CA ASN A 143 26.28 -19.99 35.81
C ASN A 143 25.44 -18.81 35.32
N ILE A 144 26.09 -17.80 34.74
CA ILE A 144 25.44 -16.62 34.18
C ILE A 144 25.86 -16.46 32.71
N THR A 145 24.87 -16.40 31.82
CA THR A 145 25.06 -16.10 30.40
C THR A 145 24.36 -14.80 30.04
N LEU A 146 25.12 -13.82 29.56
CA LEU A 146 24.61 -12.57 29.01
C LEU A 146 24.78 -12.57 27.50
N THR A 147 23.68 -12.51 26.76
CA THR A 147 23.68 -12.30 25.31
C THR A 147 23.21 -10.89 25.01
N GLN A 148 24.02 -10.12 24.26
CA GLN A 148 23.63 -8.79 23.80
C GLN A 148 23.59 -8.73 22.28
N ASN A 149 22.53 -8.11 21.76
CA ASN A 149 22.38 -7.76 20.34
C ASN A 149 22.17 -6.24 20.23
N GLY A 150 22.91 -5.60 19.33
CA GLY A 150 22.78 -4.18 19.03
C GLY A 150 22.51 -3.96 17.55
N ILE A 151 21.52 -3.13 17.22
CA ILE A 151 21.25 -2.66 15.86
C ILE A 151 21.30 -1.14 15.87
N LEU A 152 22.24 -0.56 15.12
CA LEU A 152 22.33 0.87 14.87
C LEU A 152 21.91 1.15 13.42
N GLY A 153 20.70 1.66 13.24
CA GLY A 153 20.16 2.10 11.96
C GLY A 153 20.74 3.45 11.52
N LEU A 154 21.20 3.50 10.27
CA LEU A 154 21.80 4.65 9.59
C LEU A 154 21.07 4.85 8.24
N GLY A 155 19.81 5.29 8.30
CA GLY A 155 18.96 5.44 7.11
C GLY A 155 18.73 4.11 6.39
N LYS A 156 19.22 3.97 5.15
CA LYS A 156 19.02 2.77 4.31
C LYS A 156 19.88 1.55 4.69
N GLY A 157 20.75 1.70 5.69
CA GLY A 157 21.55 0.60 6.22
C GLY A 157 21.58 0.56 7.73
N TYR A 158 22.19 -0.46 8.30
CA TYR A 158 22.35 -0.62 9.74
C TYR A 158 23.61 -1.40 10.08
N ILE A 159 24.15 -1.17 11.28
CA ILE A 159 25.20 -1.99 11.88
C ILE A 159 24.53 -2.93 12.88
N ASN A 160 24.74 -4.24 12.70
CA ASN A 160 24.35 -5.26 13.67
C ASN A 160 25.58 -5.70 14.46
N THR A 161 25.44 -5.90 15.77
CA THR A 161 26.47 -6.47 16.64
C THR A 161 25.85 -7.51 17.57
N ASN A 162 26.59 -8.59 17.81
CA ASN A 162 26.19 -9.64 18.74
C ASN A 162 27.40 -10.15 19.51
N TYR A 163 27.30 -10.18 20.82
CA TYR A 163 28.28 -10.83 21.69
C TYR A 163 27.60 -11.59 22.83
N THR A 164 28.29 -12.60 23.33
CA THR A 164 27.87 -13.41 24.47
C THR A 164 28.98 -13.44 25.50
N LEU A 165 28.63 -13.14 26.74
CA LEU A 165 29.49 -13.27 27.90
C LEU A 165 28.97 -14.40 28.76
N PHE A 166 29.84 -15.32 29.14
CA PHE A 166 29.57 -16.41 30.06
C PHE A 166 30.49 -16.30 31.27
N THR A 167 29.96 -16.53 32.46
CA THR A 167 30.75 -16.63 33.69
C THR A 167 30.12 -17.65 34.61
N GLY A 168 30.95 -18.39 35.35
CA GLY A 168 30.47 -19.32 36.37
C GLY A 168 31.47 -19.48 37.51
N THR A 169 30.99 -20.02 38.62
CA THR A 169 31.81 -20.18 39.84
C THR A 169 32.92 -21.23 39.69
N ASN A 170 32.67 -22.29 38.93
CA ASN A 170 33.60 -23.40 38.69
C ASN A 170 33.94 -23.59 37.20
N THR A 171 33.71 -22.56 36.39
CA THR A 171 34.00 -22.55 34.96
C THR A 171 34.65 -21.22 34.60
N ASP A 172 35.62 -21.25 33.69
CA ASP A 172 36.25 -20.03 33.20
C ASP A 172 35.22 -19.09 32.57
N SER A 173 35.45 -17.78 32.76
CA SER A 173 34.63 -16.78 32.08
C SER A 173 35.03 -16.72 30.62
N ASP A 174 34.04 -16.76 29.73
CA ASP A 174 34.23 -16.73 28.29
C ASP A 174 33.53 -15.52 27.67
N PHE A 175 34.20 -14.89 26.70
CA PHE A 175 33.63 -13.82 25.90
C PHE A 175 33.71 -14.20 24.44
N THR A 176 32.54 -14.44 23.85
CA THR A 176 32.40 -14.78 22.45
C THR A 176 31.80 -13.61 21.68
N PHE A 177 32.55 -13.07 20.71
CA PHE A 177 32.05 -12.11 19.74
C PHE A 177 31.50 -12.83 18.52
N ASN A 178 30.19 -12.76 18.31
CA ASN A 178 29.47 -13.62 17.38
C ASN A 178 29.40 -13.02 15.96
N ASP A 179 28.97 -11.76 15.85
CA ASP A 179 28.72 -11.10 14.57
C ASP A 179 28.89 -9.58 14.74
N ALA A 180 29.55 -8.96 13.77
CA ALA A 180 29.39 -7.54 13.54
C ALA A 180 29.44 -7.24 12.05
N ALA A 181 28.35 -6.70 11.54
CA ALA A 181 28.21 -6.45 10.12
C ALA A 181 27.44 -5.16 9.84
N TYR A 182 27.86 -4.49 8.78
CA TYR A 182 27.08 -3.45 8.15
C TYR A 182 26.24 -4.06 7.04
N GLU A 183 24.94 -3.80 7.07
CA GLU A 183 24.01 -4.18 6.02
C GLU A 183 23.39 -2.94 5.37
N TYR A 184 23.34 -2.92 4.05
CA TYR A 184 22.73 -1.87 3.25
C TYR A 184 21.70 -2.44 2.28
N ASN A 185 20.50 -1.88 2.30
CA ASN A 185 19.38 -2.33 1.47
C ASN A 185 19.09 -1.31 0.37
N PHE A 186 19.05 -1.76 -0.88
CA PHE A 186 18.73 -0.94 -2.05
C PHE A 186 17.81 -1.69 -3.01
N GLU A 187 16.57 -1.22 -3.14
CA GLU A 187 15.61 -1.62 -4.20
C GLU A 187 15.54 -3.14 -4.46
N GLY A 188 15.43 -3.94 -3.38
CA GLY A 188 15.31 -5.40 -3.45
C GLY A 188 16.65 -6.16 -3.43
N TYR A 189 17.77 -5.45 -3.46
CA TYR A 189 19.10 -6.01 -3.28
C TYR A 189 19.67 -5.67 -1.90
N LYS A 190 20.55 -6.55 -1.43
CA LYS A 190 21.15 -6.47 -0.10
C LYS A 190 22.64 -6.65 -0.18
N PHE A 191 23.37 -5.72 0.44
CA PHE A 191 24.81 -5.79 0.61
C PHE A 191 25.12 -5.93 2.09
N LYS A 192 25.79 -7.01 2.49
CA LYS A 192 26.26 -7.24 3.87
C LYS A 192 27.77 -7.40 3.86
N THR A 193 28.46 -6.62 4.68
CA THR A 193 29.91 -6.74 4.89
C THR A 193 30.20 -6.74 6.38
N GLY A 194 31.06 -7.65 6.84
CA GLY A 194 31.37 -7.75 8.25
C GLY A 194 32.01 -9.06 8.64
N TYR A 195 32.14 -9.22 9.94
CA TYR A 195 32.60 -10.44 10.58
C TYR A 195 31.40 -11.24 11.08
N SER A 196 31.39 -12.54 10.80
CA SER A 196 30.44 -13.47 11.38
C SER A 196 31.14 -14.78 11.69
N THR A 197 30.98 -15.26 12.93
CA THR A 197 31.40 -16.62 13.30
C THR A 197 30.53 -17.68 12.62
N TYR A 198 29.32 -17.32 12.19
CA TYR A 198 28.41 -18.19 11.45
C TYR A 198 28.63 -17.97 9.95
N GLY A 199 29.46 -18.81 9.33
CA GLY A 199 29.92 -18.67 7.93
C GLY A 199 28.82 -18.66 6.85
N VAL A 200 27.55 -18.89 7.20
CA VAL A 200 26.39 -18.74 6.30
C VAL A 200 25.16 -18.32 7.13
N VAL A 201 24.82 -17.03 7.12
CA VAL A 201 23.49 -16.59 7.56
C VAL A 201 22.52 -16.91 6.44
N LYS A 202 21.76 -18.01 6.56
CA LYS A 202 20.59 -18.24 5.70
C LYS A 202 19.49 -17.29 6.14
N ASP A 203 19.42 -16.13 5.51
CA ASP A 203 18.24 -15.30 5.57
C ASP A 203 17.14 -16.01 4.77
N ASN A 204 16.18 -16.63 5.47
CA ASN A 204 14.93 -17.01 4.85
C ASN A 204 14.18 -15.70 4.53
N SER A 205 14.27 -15.25 3.29
CA SER A 205 13.38 -14.24 2.73
C SER A 205 11.97 -14.83 2.70
N THR A 206 11.11 -14.40 3.61
CA THR A 206 9.65 -14.58 3.52
C THR A 206 9.03 -13.26 3.12
#